data_AF-A0A535Q5S5-F1
#
_entry.id   AF-A0A535Q5S5-F1
#
_cell.length_a   1.000
_cell.length_b   1.000
_cell.length_c   1.000
_cell.angle_alpha   90.00
_cell.angle_beta   90.00
_cell.angle_gamma   90.00
#
_symmetry.space_group_name_H-M   'P 1'
#
loop_
_entity.id
_entity.type
_entity.pdbx_description
1 polymer ?
#
loop_
_entity_poly.entity_id
_entity_poly.type
_entity_poly.pdbx_seq_one_letter_code
_entity_poly.pdbx_strand_id
1 'polypeptide(L)'
;MTQQTVSPICDCCGLPIIPGSGEDCPQCNYPINRIKEEHFLESSLRDLQRVAINGGANVTVSGLIGRYRTRLNYLRSLHAAMPAMPLFAAGGKQSEKVPAPKPPPVPVWSAVVVTPEEKPQQPARRGFSFSWRSFVVDQAITIIGLLGAFLILMGALNSVVTTGSNPLLSFLIVFGVHAFFGIAGVVAYRFTNFKLIARLYSGIYVLLVPLVGFTSYNLMLGTHITLSLPTLIAIAAAYAAIV
;
A
#
# COMPACT_ATOMS: atom_id res chain seq x y z
N MET A 1 35.66 23.13 -12.55
CA MET A 1 34.21 23.20 -12.27
C MET A 1 34.02 22.95 -10.79
N THR A 2 33.44 23.90 -10.05
CA THR A 2 33.27 23.80 -8.59
C THR A 2 32.10 22.88 -8.26
N GLN A 3 32.40 21.76 -7.58
CA GLN A 3 31.37 20.88 -7.03
C GLN A 3 30.66 21.59 -5.88
N GLN A 4 29.44 22.07 -6.11
CA GLN A 4 28.59 22.63 -5.05
C GLN A 4 27.91 21.49 -4.28
N THR A 5 28.36 21.25 -3.06
CA THR A 5 27.66 20.44 -2.06
C THR A 5 26.36 21.13 -1.65
N VAL A 6 25.23 20.44 -1.74
CA VAL A 6 23.89 21.04 -1.55
C VAL A 6 23.59 21.35 -0.07
N SER A 7 24.05 20.49 0.83
CA SER A 7 23.76 20.54 2.27
C SER A 7 25.00 20.21 3.10
N PRO A 8 25.20 20.81 4.30
CA PRO A 8 26.25 20.42 5.24
C PRO A 8 25.96 19.08 5.95
N ILE A 9 24.81 18.46 5.72
CA ILE A 9 24.36 17.22 6.34
C ILE A 9 23.75 16.32 5.26
N CYS A 10 24.00 15.01 5.32
CA CYS A 10 23.42 14.04 4.40
C CYS A 10 21.92 13.80 4.70
N ASP A 11 21.05 14.13 3.75
CA ASP A 11 19.59 14.02 3.90
C ASP A 11 19.07 12.58 4.11
N CYS A 12 19.86 11.56 3.78
CA CYS A 12 19.50 10.16 3.98
C CYS A 12 19.84 9.62 5.38
N CYS A 13 20.95 10.04 6.00
CA CYS A 13 21.44 9.43 7.25
C CYS A 13 21.82 10.42 8.37
N GLY A 14 21.77 11.73 8.11
CA GLY A 14 22.10 12.76 9.09
C GLY A 14 23.61 12.96 9.35
N LEU A 15 24.49 12.28 8.62
CA LEU A 15 25.94 12.46 8.76
C LEU A 15 26.38 13.86 8.29
N PRO A 16 27.19 14.60 9.06
CA PRO A 16 27.81 15.85 8.60
C PRO A 16 28.73 15.63 7.40
N ILE A 17 28.59 16.46 6.37
CA ILE A 17 29.37 16.37 5.13
C ILE A 17 30.56 17.31 5.23
N ILE A 18 31.76 16.74 5.15
CA ILE A 18 33.01 17.52 5.08
C ILE A 18 33.15 18.06 3.66
N PRO A 19 33.39 19.37 3.45
CA PRO A 19 33.64 19.91 2.12
C PRO A 19 34.78 19.17 1.40
N GLY A 20 34.47 18.58 0.24
CA GLY A 20 35.41 17.76 -0.52
C GLY A 20 35.36 16.24 -0.25
N SER A 21 34.39 15.73 0.53
CA SER A 21 34.26 14.29 0.85
C SER A 21 33.79 13.38 -0.31
N GLY A 22 34.13 13.71 -1.56
CA GLY A 22 33.68 12.97 -2.76
C GLY A 22 32.24 13.29 -3.19
N GLU A 23 31.67 12.42 -4.03
CA GLU A 23 30.35 12.61 -4.62
C GLU A 23 29.20 11.92 -3.86
N ASP A 24 29.51 10.94 -3.02
CA ASP A 24 28.55 10.11 -2.28
C ASP A 24 28.87 10.13 -0.78
N CYS A 25 27.84 10.04 0.05
CA CYS A 25 27.97 9.97 1.50
C CYS A 25 28.70 8.68 1.93
N PRO A 26 29.79 8.75 2.72
CA PRO A 26 30.60 7.57 3.06
C PRO A 26 29.88 6.55 3.96
N GLN A 27 28.76 6.91 4.59
CA GLN A 27 28.01 6.02 5.49
C GLN A 27 26.84 5.30 4.81
N CYS A 28 26.09 5.97 3.93
CA CYS A 28 24.89 5.40 3.30
C CYS A 28 24.93 5.35 1.76
N ASN A 29 26.01 5.83 1.14
CA ASN A 29 26.18 5.91 -0.31
C ASN A 29 25.08 6.74 -1.03
N TYR A 30 24.43 7.66 -0.31
CA TYR A 30 23.51 8.64 -0.90
C TYR A 30 24.32 9.74 -1.62
N PRO A 31 23.96 10.16 -2.83
CA PRO A 31 24.71 11.17 -3.58
C PRO A 31 24.61 12.55 -2.93
N ILE A 32 25.75 13.22 -2.73
CA ILE A 32 25.88 14.53 -2.08
C ILE A 32 26.31 15.65 -3.04
N ASN A 33 26.65 15.29 -4.28
CA ASN A 33 26.85 16.22 -5.39
C ASN A 33 25.50 16.57 -6.03
N ARG A 34 25.19 17.86 -6.18
CA ARG A 34 23.93 18.37 -6.73
C ARG A 34 23.43 17.66 -7.99
N ILE A 35 24.30 17.48 -9.00
CA ILE A 35 23.89 16.93 -10.31
C ILE A 35 23.58 15.43 -10.18
N LYS A 36 24.37 14.72 -9.37
CA LYS A 36 24.22 13.29 -9.11
C LYS A 36 22.96 13.01 -8.28
N GLU A 37 22.68 13.88 -7.31
CA GLU A 37 21.46 13.85 -6.49
C GLU A 37 20.21 14.09 -7.34
N GLU A 38 20.21 15.10 -8.22
CA GLU A 38 19.10 15.40 -9.14
C GLU A 38 18.70 14.15 -9.97
N HIS A 39 19.67 13.51 -10.64
CA HIS A 39 19.42 12.27 -11.39
C HIS A 39 19.03 11.06 -10.52
N PHE A 40 19.56 10.97 -9.30
CA PHE A 40 19.18 9.92 -8.34
C PHE A 40 17.73 10.08 -7.88
N LEU A 41 17.29 11.30 -7.59
CA LEU A 41 15.91 11.59 -7.20
C LEU A 41 14.94 11.34 -8.35
N GLU A 42 15.27 11.79 -9.57
CA GLU A 42 14.47 11.50 -10.77
C GLU A 42 14.25 9.99 -10.99
N SER A 43 15.33 9.21 -10.92
CA SER A 43 15.27 7.76 -11.13
C SER A 43 14.51 7.06 -10.00
N SER A 44 14.77 7.44 -8.75
CA SER A 44 14.05 6.95 -7.57
C SER A 44 12.55 7.23 -7.64
N LEU A 45 12.14 8.43 -8.07
CA LEU A 45 10.72 8.79 -8.22
C LEU A 45 10.03 7.92 -9.28
N ARG A 46 10.66 7.71 -10.45
CA ARG A 46 10.13 6.82 -11.50
C ARG A 46 9.96 5.39 -11.01
N ASP A 47 10.93 4.87 -10.27
CA ASP A 47 10.85 3.51 -9.72
C ASP A 47 9.80 3.37 -8.61
N LEU A 48 9.71 4.34 -7.70
CA LEU A 48 8.69 4.37 -6.65
C LEU A 48 7.27 4.50 -7.22
N GLN A 49 7.07 5.31 -8.26
CA GLN A 49 5.80 5.40 -8.97
C GLN A 49 5.42 4.07 -9.65
N ARG A 50 6.36 3.45 -10.37
CA ARG A 50 6.19 2.12 -10.98
C ARG A 50 5.81 1.08 -9.92
N VAL A 51 6.46 1.10 -8.75
CA VAL A 51 6.14 0.22 -7.62
C VAL A 51 4.74 0.49 -7.07
N ALA A 52 4.39 1.75 -6.82
CA ALA A 52 3.10 2.12 -6.27
C ALA A 52 1.93 1.71 -7.17
N ILE A 53 2.02 2.02 -8.47
CA ILE A 53 1.00 1.69 -9.49
C ILE A 53 0.80 0.17 -9.60
N ASN A 54 1.89 -0.61 -9.58
CA ASN A 54 1.84 -2.08 -9.73
C ASN A 54 1.63 -2.82 -8.39
N GLY A 55 0.82 -2.26 -7.48
CA GLY A 55 0.40 -2.90 -6.23
C GLY A 55 1.46 -2.97 -5.12
N GLY A 56 2.62 -2.33 -5.30
CA GLY A 56 3.65 -2.22 -4.27
C GLY A 56 3.27 -1.31 -3.11
N ALA A 57 2.34 -0.37 -3.30
CA ALA A 57 1.86 0.55 -2.26
C ALA A 57 1.16 -0.15 -1.07
N ASN A 58 0.67 -1.38 -1.27
CA ASN A 58 -0.03 -2.16 -0.25
C ASN A 58 0.90 -3.12 0.52
N VAL A 59 2.22 -2.95 0.39
CA VAL A 59 3.24 -3.90 0.92
C VAL A 59 4.30 -3.14 1.70
N THR A 60 4.80 -3.75 2.77
CA THR A 60 5.91 -3.19 3.55
C THR A 60 7.18 -3.07 2.70
N VAL A 61 8.04 -2.10 3.03
CA VAL A 61 9.37 -1.94 2.39
C VAL A 61 10.20 -3.23 2.55
N SER A 62 10.14 -3.90 3.70
CA SER A 62 10.79 -5.19 3.94
C SER A 62 10.27 -6.30 3.00
N GLY A 63 8.96 -6.38 2.77
CA GLY A 63 8.36 -7.31 1.80
C GLY A 63 8.76 -6.97 0.35
N LEU A 64 8.90 -5.67 0.03
CA LEU A 64 9.39 -5.23 -1.28
C LEU A 64 10.84 -5.70 -1.53
N ILE A 65 11.73 -5.45 -0.55
CA ILE A 65 13.14 -5.89 -0.56
C ILE A 65 13.22 -7.41 -0.70
N GLY A 66 12.40 -8.17 0.03
CA GLY A 66 12.34 -9.63 -0.08
C GLY A 66 12.05 -10.09 -1.51
N ARG A 67 10.98 -9.58 -2.13
CA ARG A 67 10.61 -9.92 -3.52
C ARG A 67 11.71 -9.58 -4.53
N TYR A 68 12.35 -8.43 -4.37
CA TYR A 68 13.44 -8.01 -5.27
C TYR A 68 14.70 -8.85 -5.09
N ARG A 69 15.08 -9.22 -3.86
CA ARG A 69 16.18 -10.17 -3.61
C ARG A 69 15.91 -11.54 -4.22
N THR A 70 14.71 -12.10 -4.04
CA THR A 70 14.34 -13.39 -4.64
C THR A 70 14.42 -13.35 -6.17
N ARG A 71 13.89 -12.29 -6.82
CA ARG A 71 13.96 -12.15 -8.27
C ARG A 71 15.40 -11.94 -8.76
N LEU A 72 16.21 -11.15 -8.07
CA LEU A 72 17.62 -10.92 -8.41
C LEU A 72 18.44 -12.21 -8.31
N ASN A 73 18.23 -13.00 -7.26
CA ASN A 73 18.92 -14.28 -7.08
C ASN A 73 18.53 -15.29 -8.19
N TYR A 74 17.25 -15.35 -8.57
CA TYR A 74 16.79 -16.16 -9.70
C TYR A 74 17.44 -15.75 -11.04
N LEU A 75 17.56 -14.44 -11.31
CA LEU A 75 18.24 -13.95 -12.52
C LEU A 75 19.74 -14.29 -12.50
N ARG A 76 20.40 -14.19 -11.33
CA ARG A 76 21.80 -14.61 -11.15
C ARG A 76 22.01 -16.10 -11.37
N SER A 77 21.11 -16.96 -10.88
CA SER A 77 21.20 -18.41 -11.13
C SER A 77 21.00 -18.77 -12.60
N LEU A 78 20.14 -18.05 -13.33
CA LEU A 78 20.03 -18.23 -14.79
C LEU A 78 21.33 -17.84 -15.51
N HIS A 79 21.96 -16.72 -15.12
CA HIS A 79 23.21 -16.29 -15.73
C HIS A 79 24.37 -17.24 -15.45
N ALA A 80 24.46 -17.79 -14.22
CA ALA A 80 25.45 -18.80 -13.86
C ALA A 80 25.22 -20.16 -14.54
N ALA A 81 24.01 -20.45 -15.01
CA ALA A 81 23.66 -21.66 -15.75
C ALA A 81 23.87 -21.55 -17.27
N MET A 82 24.23 -20.36 -17.79
CA MET A 82 24.65 -20.22 -19.19
C MET A 82 26.09 -20.73 -19.32
N PRO A 83 26.37 -21.78 -20.10
CA PRO A 83 27.75 -22.21 -20.32
C PRO A 83 28.52 -21.10 -21.01
N ALA A 84 29.75 -20.86 -20.57
CA ALA A 84 30.66 -19.94 -21.23
C ALA A 84 30.89 -20.42 -22.67
N MET A 85 30.31 -19.74 -23.66
CA MET A 85 30.67 -19.94 -25.06
C MET A 85 32.18 -19.67 -25.19
N PRO A 86 32.96 -20.61 -25.76
CA PRO A 86 34.36 -20.35 -26.03
C PRO A 86 34.49 -19.10 -26.91
N LEU A 87 35.19 -18.09 -26.42
CA LEU A 87 35.59 -16.97 -27.26
C LEU A 87 36.50 -17.56 -28.36
N PHE A 88 36.06 -17.53 -29.61
CA PHE A 88 36.88 -17.95 -30.74
C PHE A 88 38.03 -16.94 -30.90
N ALA A 89 39.16 -17.23 -30.25
CA ALA A 89 40.39 -16.46 -30.38
C ALA A 89 40.99 -16.69 -31.77
N ALA A 90 40.89 -15.67 -32.63
CA ALA A 90 41.44 -15.71 -33.98
C ALA A 90 42.95 -15.42 -34.00
N GLY A 91 43.75 -16.46 -34.26
CA GLY A 91 45.05 -16.34 -34.95
C GLY A 91 46.31 -16.06 -34.11
N GLY A 92 47.25 -17.01 -34.13
CA GLY A 92 48.64 -16.88 -33.66
C GLY A 92 49.42 -18.19 -33.78
N LYS A 93 50.65 -18.20 -34.29
CA LYS A 93 51.35 -19.42 -34.75
C LYS A 93 52.36 -20.04 -33.75
N GLN A 94 52.38 -21.37 -33.75
CA GLN A 94 53.53 -22.32 -33.67
C GLN A 94 54.41 -22.54 -32.40
N SER A 95 54.80 -23.81 -32.28
CA SER A 95 55.99 -24.41 -31.61
C SER A 95 55.96 -24.56 -30.07
N GLU A 96 56.46 -25.61 -29.40
CA GLU A 96 56.80 -27.04 -29.65
C GLU A 96 57.51 -27.60 -28.39
N LYS A 97 56.99 -28.67 -27.73
CA LYS A 97 57.77 -29.83 -27.20
C LYS A 97 56.91 -30.88 -26.46
N VAL A 98 57.47 -32.08 -26.33
CA VAL A 98 56.95 -33.41 -25.89
C VAL A 98 57.82 -33.91 -24.70
N PRO A 99 57.52 -34.94 -23.84
CA PRO A 99 56.40 -35.91 -23.69
C PRO A 99 55.74 -36.02 -22.26
N ALA A 100 54.80 -36.97 -22.11
CA ALA A 100 54.09 -37.38 -20.86
C ALA A 100 54.86 -38.45 -20.02
N PRO A 101 54.40 -38.85 -18.80
CA PRO A 101 53.22 -39.73 -18.55
C PRO A 101 52.36 -39.23 -17.33
N LYS A 102 51.49 -39.95 -16.58
CA LYS A 102 51.02 -41.36 -16.45
C LYS A 102 49.61 -41.40 -15.76
N PRO A 103 48.72 -42.41 -15.97
CA PRO A 103 47.36 -42.47 -15.37
C PRO A 103 47.19 -43.61 -14.32
N PRO A 104 45.97 -43.92 -13.80
CA PRO A 104 44.73 -43.14 -13.67
C PRO A 104 44.57 -42.74 -12.17
N PRO A 105 43.54 -43.07 -11.32
CA PRO A 105 42.21 -43.73 -11.46
C PRO A 105 41.02 -42.73 -11.50
N VAL A 106 39.79 -43.24 -11.39
CA VAL A 106 38.52 -42.49 -11.28
C VAL A 106 37.64 -43.12 -10.18
N PRO A 107 37.01 -42.35 -9.26
CA PRO A 107 35.93 -42.86 -8.42
C PRO A 107 34.54 -42.51 -9.00
N VAL A 108 33.90 -43.53 -9.56
CA VAL A 108 32.48 -43.91 -9.43
C VAL A 108 31.44 -42.78 -9.29
N TRP A 109 30.56 -42.69 -10.30
CA TRP A 109 29.27 -41.99 -10.19
C TRP A 109 28.40 -42.59 -9.05
N SER A 110 28.01 -41.78 -8.07
CA SER A 110 26.90 -42.13 -7.18
C SER A 110 25.58 -42.03 -7.94
N ALA A 111 24.72 -43.02 -7.72
CA ALA A 111 23.53 -43.28 -8.53
C ALA A 111 22.52 -42.13 -8.55
N VAL A 112 21.90 -41.99 -9.72
CA VAL A 112 20.63 -41.28 -9.90
C VAL A 112 19.58 -41.94 -9.02
N VAL A 113 19.11 -41.24 -7.98
CA VAL A 113 17.80 -41.56 -7.37
C VAL A 113 16.74 -40.87 -8.23
N VAL A 114 16.14 -41.64 -9.15
CA VAL A 114 14.95 -41.22 -9.88
C VAL A 114 13.81 -41.09 -8.88
N THR A 115 13.61 -39.89 -8.35
CA THR A 115 12.37 -39.54 -7.67
C THR A 115 11.35 -39.24 -8.78
N PRO A 116 10.12 -39.80 -8.74
CA PRO A 116 9.15 -39.61 -9.82
C PRO A 116 8.92 -38.15 -10.17
N GLU A 117 8.77 -37.88 -11.47
CA GLU A 117 8.62 -36.53 -12.02
C GLU A 117 7.33 -35.87 -11.52
N GLU A 118 7.42 -35.13 -10.41
CA GLU A 118 6.39 -34.18 -10.02
C GLU A 118 6.48 -32.97 -10.97
N LYS A 119 5.85 -33.17 -12.14
CA LYS A 119 5.61 -32.20 -13.20
C LYS A 119 5.43 -30.80 -12.60
N PRO A 120 6.40 -29.89 -12.76
CA PRO A 120 6.27 -28.55 -12.23
C PRO A 120 4.99 -27.93 -12.77
N GLN A 121 4.02 -27.68 -11.88
CA GLN A 121 2.81 -26.93 -12.23
C GLN A 121 3.25 -25.51 -12.56
N GLN A 122 3.54 -25.32 -13.84
CA GLN A 122 3.80 -24.05 -14.49
C GLN A 122 2.76 -23.06 -13.97
N PRO A 123 3.13 -22.05 -13.16
CA PRO A 123 2.17 -21.10 -12.64
C PRO A 123 1.53 -20.42 -13.84
N ALA A 124 0.23 -20.68 -14.02
CA ALA A 124 -0.47 -20.34 -15.24
C ALA A 124 -0.17 -18.89 -15.63
N ARG A 125 0.17 -18.66 -16.91
CA ARG A 125 0.33 -17.31 -17.45
C ARG A 125 -0.88 -16.49 -17.01
N ARG A 126 -0.68 -15.54 -16.09
CA ARG A 126 -1.72 -14.57 -15.75
C ARG A 126 -1.86 -13.59 -16.90
N GLY A 127 -2.54 -14.05 -17.96
CA GLY A 127 -3.34 -13.13 -18.76
C GLY A 127 -4.36 -12.44 -17.84
N PHE A 128 -4.93 -11.34 -18.29
CA PHE A 128 -5.99 -10.64 -17.57
C PHE A 128 -7.30 -11.46 -17.60
N SER A 129 -7.33 -12.59 -16.91
CA SER A 129 -8.57 -13.20 -16.46
C SER A 129 -9.05 -12.44 -15.23
N PHE A 130 -10.02 -11.55 -15.43
CA PHE A 130 -10.78 -10.95 -14.33
C PHE A 130 -11.58 -12.07 -13.65
N SER A 131 -10.94 -12.73 -12.68
CA SER A 131 -11.60 -13.74 -11.86
C SER A 131 -12.49 -13.03 -10.87
N TRP A 132 -13.80 -13.07 -11.14
CA TRP A 132 -14.83 -12.64 -10.19
C TRP A 132 -14.61 -13.22 -8.80
N ARG A 133 -14.05 -14.44 -8.70
CA ARG A 133 -13.72 -15.09 -7.43
C ARG A 133 -12.57 -14.41 -6.68
N SER A 134 -11.51 -13.93 -7.36
CA SER A 134 -10.45 -13.17 -6.68
C SER A 134 -10.89 -11.75 -6.35
N PHE A 135 -11.68 -11.10 -7.22
CA PHE A 135 -12.26 -9.80 -6.93
C PHE A 135 -13.18 -9.85 -5.69
N VAL A 136 -14.08 -10.85 -5.62
CA VAL A 136 -14.95 -11.03 -4.46
C VAL A 136 -14.14 -11.40 -3.21
N VAL A 137 -13.09 -12.22 -3.29
CA VAL A 137 -12.25 -12.51 -2.10
C VAL A 137 -11.51 -11.26 -1.59
N ASP A 138 -10.94 -10.43 -2.46
CA ASP A 138 -10.22 -9.21 -2.05
C ASP A 138 -11.16 -8.05 -1.66
N GLN A 139 -12.40 -8.01 -2.17
CA GLN A 139 -13.33 -6.90 -1.96
C GLN A 139 -14.62 -7.24 -1.19
N ALA A 140 -14.86 -8.50 -0.79
CA ALA A 140 -16.09 -8.89 -0.08
C ALA A 140 -16.30 -8.05 1.19
N ILE A 141 -15.24 -7.78 1.96
CA ILE A 141 -15.33 -6.97 3.18
C ILE A 141 -15.79 -5.54 2.85
N THR A 142 -15.24 -4.94 1.78
CA THR A 142 -15.65 -3.63 1.29
C THR A 142 -17.10 -3.64 0.80
N ILE A 143 -17.49 -4.64 0.00
CA ILE A 143 -18.84 -4.75 -0.58
C ILE A 143 -19.88 -4.96 0.53
N ILE A 144 -19.64 -5.87 1.48
CA ILE A 144 -20.52 -6.14 2.61
C ILE A 144 -20.59 -4.92 3.54
N GLY A 145 -19.46 -4.24 3.80
CA GLY A 145 -19.43 -3.01 4.59
C GLY A 145 -20.23 -1.87 3.96
N LEU A 146 -20.08 -1.65 2.65
CA LEU A 146 -20.83 -0.62 1.92
C LEU A 146 -22.31 -0.95 1.77
N LEU A 147 -22.66 -2.23 1.53
CA LEU A 147 -24.04 -2.68 1.50
C LEU A 147 -24.71 -2.52 2.87
N GLY A 148 -24.02 -2.89 3.95
CA GLY A 148 -24.47 -2.68 5.32
C GLY A 148 -24.67 -1.19 5.63
N ALA A 149 -23.70 -0.34 5.28
CA ALA A 149 -23.81 1.11 5.43
C ALA A 149 -25.01 1.69 4.67
N PHE A 150 -25.22 1.27 3.41
CA PHE A 150 -26.36 1.70 2.60
C PHE A 150 -27.70 1.27 3.22
N LEU A 151 -27.83 0.03 3.68
CA LEU A 151 -29.04 -0.47 4.31
C LEU A 151 -29.34 0.23 5.65
N ILE A 152 -28.31 0.49 6.46
CA ILE A 152 -28.43 1.26 7.71
C ILE A 152 -28.90 2.69 7.41
N LEU A 153 -28.30 3.36 6.41
CA LEU A 153 -28.66 4.73 6.02
C LEU A 153 -30.10 4.81 5.47
N MET A 154 -30.50 3.87 4.62
CA MET A 154 -31.87 3.75 4.12
C MET A 154 -32.87 3.48 5.25
N GLY A 155 -32.51 2.63 6.21
CA GLY A 155 -33.31 2.37 7.41
C GLY A 155 -33.51 3.62 8.26
N ALA A 156 -32.45 4.40 8.48
CA ALA A 156 -32.53 5.69 9.19
C ALA A 156 -33.43 6.70 8.48
N LEU A 157 -33.24 6.90 7.17
CA LEU A 157 -34.07 7.81 6.36
C LEU A 157 -35.54 7.37 6.35
N ASN A 158 -35.82 6.08 6.18
CA ASN A 158 -37.18 5.55 6.21
C ASN A 158 -37.82 5.66 7.61
N SER A 159 -37.03 5.59 8.69
CA SER A 159 -37.54 5.78 10.05
C SER A 159 -38.07 7.20 10.29
N VAL A 160 -37.46 8.22 9.69
CA VAL A 160 -37.95 9.61 9.79
C VAL A 160 -39.34 9.76 9.14
N VAL A 161 -39.57 9.08 8.01
CA VAL A 161 -40.87 9.10 7.31
C VAL A 161 -41.93 8.27 8.03
N THR A 162 -41.59 7.04 8.42
CA THR A 162 -42.56 6.07 8.99
C THR A 162 -42.84 6.26 10.47
N THR A 163 -41.86 6.76 11.21
CA THR A 163 -41.87 6.88 12.69
C THR A 163 -41.95 8.35 13.14
N GLY A 164 -42.21 9.28 12.22
CA GLY A 164 -42.29 10.73 12.50
C GLY A 164 -43.35 11.12 13.54
N SER A 165 -44.37 10.29 13.77
CA SER A 165 -45.35 10.46 14.86
C SER A 165 -44.78 10.23 16.27
N ASN A 166 -43.66 9.51 16.38
CA ASN A 166 -42.94 9.23 17.63
C ASN A 166 -41.56 9.92 17.58
N PRO A 167 -41.48 11.24 17.84
CA PRO A 167 -40.27 12.01 17.57
C PRO A 167 -39.06 11.55 18.41
N LEU A 168 -39.28 11.01 19.61
CA LEU A 168 -38.22 10.43 20.45
C LEU A 168 -37.60 9.19 19.78
N LEU A 169 -38.43 8.31 19.21
CA LEU A 169 -37.95 7.08 18.56
C LEU A 169 -37.21 7.41 17.25
N SER A 170 -37.75 8.35 16.46
CA SER A 170 -37.10 8.86 15.24
C SER A 170 -35.73 9.47 15.56
N PHE A 171 -35.65 10.34 16.58
CA PHE A 171 -34.38 10.90 17.06
C PHE A 171 -33.39 9.82 17.52
N LEU A 172 -33.80 8.87 18.36
CA LEU A 172 -32.91 7.82 18.87
C LEU A 172 -32.35 6.93 17.75
N ILE A 173 -33.15 6.60 16.73
CA ILE A 173 -32.68 5.83 15.56
C ILE A 173 -31.64 6.64 14.78
N VAL A 174 -31.96 7.89 14.42
CA VAL A 174 -31.06 8.72 13.61
C VAL A 174 -29.77 9.07 14.37
N PHE A 175 -29.86 9.38 15.66
CA PHE A 175 -28.70 9.62 16.53
C PHE A 175 -27.84 8.36 16.70
N GLY A 176 -28.45 7.20 16.92
CA GLY A 176 -27.74 5.93 17.03
C GLY A 176 -26.99 5.55 15.75
N VAL A 177 -27.60 5.78 14.58
CA VAL A 177 -26.98 5.56 13.28
C VAL A 177 -25.83 6.55 13.01
N HIS A 178 -26.01 7.83 13.36
CA HIS A 178 -24.95 8.83 13.28
C HIS A 178 -23.76 8.47 14.19
N ALA A 179 -24.01 8.10 15.45
CA ALA A 179 -22.98 7.65 16.39
C ALA A 179 -22.25 6.39 15.89
N PHE A 180 -22.98 5.42 15.32
CA PHE A 180 -22.39 4.23 14.70
C PHE A 180 -21.40 4.60 13.59
N PHE A 181 -21.80 5.46 12.63
CA PHE A 181 -20.91 5.86 11.54
C PHE A 181 -19.69 6.65 12.02
N GLY A 182 -19.83 7.50 13.04
CA GLY A 182 -18.71 8.19 13.68
C GLY A 182 -17.72 7.23 14.32
N ILE A 183 -18.20 6.35 15.22
CA ILE A 183 -17.36 5.38 15.94
C ILE A 183 -16.71 4.40 14.95
N ALA A 184 -17.49 3.81 14.05
CA ALA A 184 -16.97 2.85 13.08
C ALA A 184 -15.98 3.51 12.08
N GLY A 185 -16.21 4.77 11.70
CA GLY A 185 -15.26 5.55 10.90
C GLY A 185 -13.91 5.75 11.61
N VAL A 186 -13.94 6.20 12.87
CA VAL A 186 -12.73 6.39 13.71
C VAL A 186 -11.99 5.07 13.95
N VAL A 187 -12.71 3.98 14.23
CA VAL A 187 -12.11 2.64 14.39
C VAL A 187 -11.49 2.16 13.07
N ALA A 188 -12.18 2.33 11.93
CA ALA A 188 -11.65 1.97 10.61
C ALA A 188 -10.41 2.77 10.22
N TYR A 189 -10.30 4.04 10.62
CA TYR A 189 -9.10 4.87 10.40
C TYR A 189 -7.83 4.28 11.02
N ARG A 190 -7.95 3.47 12.07
CA ARG A 190 -6.83 2.81 12.76
C ARG A 190 -6.17 1.70 11.93
N PHE A 191 -6.80 1.26 10.84
CA PHE A 191 -6.34 0.17 9.99
C PHE A 191 -6.03 0.65 8.57
N THR A 192 -4.81 0.39 8.08
CA THR A 192 -4.36 0.83 6.75
C THR A 192 -5.26 0.35 5.61
N ASN A 193 -5.79 -0.86 5.73
CA ASN A 193 -6.59 -1.52 4.69
C ASN A 193 -8.03 -0.97 4.63
N PHE A 194 -8.51 -0.32 5.68
CA PHE A 194 -9.88 0.19 5.77
C PHE A 194 -9.99 1.71 5.57
N LYS A 195 -8.92 2.38 5.13
CA LYS A 195 -8.92 3.84 4.85
C LYS A 195 -10.02 4.31 3.91
N LEU A 196 -10.45 3.48 2.94
CA LEU A 196 -11.59 3.80 2.06
C LEU A 196 -12.92 3.79 2.84
N ILE A 197 -13.17 2.73 3.61
CA ILE A 197 -14.36 2.59 4.46
C ILE A 197 -14.39 3.69 5.51
N ALA A 198 -13.27 3.99 6.15
CA ALA A 198 -13.13 5.06 7.14
C ALA A 198 -13.52 6.44 6.56
N ARG A 199 -13.02 6.79 5.38
CA ARG A 199 -13.41 8.03 4.66
C ARG A 199 -14.90 8.06 4.34
N LEU A 200 -15.46 6.97 3.83
CA LEU A 200 -16.87 6.90 3.45
C LEU A 200 -17.80 6.97 4.67
N TYR A 201 -17.48 6.27 5.75
CA TYR A 201 -18.25 6.29 7.00
C TYR A 201 -18.17 7.66 7.68
N SER A 202 -17.00 8.31 7.68
CA SER A 202 -16.87 9.70 8.15
C SER A 202 -17.62 10.69 7.26
N GLY A 203 -17.68 10.48 5.94
CA GLY A 203 -18.51 11.27 5.04
C GLY A 203 -20.01 11.11 5.35
N ILE A 204 -20.48 9.89 5.58
CA ILE A 204 -21.88 9.61 5.98
C ILE A 204 -22.17 10.22 7.37
N TYR A 205 -21.24 10.13 8.31
CA TYR A 205 -21.35 10.78 9.62
C TYR A 205 -21.61 12.29 9.48
N VAL A 206 -20.80 13.02 8.70
CA VAL A 206 -21.00 14.46 8.44
C VAL A 206 -22.34 14.71 7.74
N LEU A 207 -22.69 13.91 6.73
CA LEU A 207 -23.95 14.04 5.99
C LEU A 207 -25.21 13.81 6.87
N LEU A 208 -25.08 13.07 7.97
CA LEU A 208 -26.16 12.82 8.93
C LEU A 208 -26.35 13.94 9.97
N VAL A 209 -25.38 14.85 10.14
CA VAL A 209 -25.50 15.98 11.09
C VAL A 209 -26.78 16.81 10.87
N PRO A 210 -27.15 17.21 9.63
CA PRO A 210 -28.45 17.83 9.33
C PRO A 210 -29.66 17.05 9.83
N LEU A 211 -29.66 15.72 9.65
CA LEU A 211 -30.79 14.87 9.96
C LEU A 211 -30.95 14.65 11.48
N VAL A 212 -29.83 14.56 12.20
CA VAL A 212 -29.81 14.58 13.67
C VAL A 212 -30.33 15.92 14.19
N GLY A 213 -29.90 17.06 13.61
CA GLY A 213 -30.41 18.38 13.97
C GLY A 213 -31.92 18.52 13.78
N PHE A 214 -32.43 18.12 12.61
CA PHE A 214 -33.87 18.13 12.30
C PHE A 214 -34.69 17.23 13.24
N THR A 215 -34.25 16.00 13.49
CA THR A 215 -34.97 15.09 14.40
C THR A 215 -34.91 15.56 15.86
N SER A 216 -33.79 16.15 16.29
CA SER A 216 -33.67 16.80 17.61
C SER A 216 -34.67 17.95 17.76
N TYR A 217 -34.77 18.82 16.74
CA TYR A 217 -35.70 19.94 16.72
C TYR A 217 -37.17 19.47 16.82
N ASN A 218 -37.55 18.45 16.04
CA ASN A 218 -38.90 17.88 16.12
C ASN A 218 -39.18 17.21 17.49
N LEU A 219 -38.18 16.60 18.13
CA LEU A 219 -38.30 16.11 19.51
C LEU A 219 -38.54 17.25 20.51
N MET A 220 -37.91 18.40 20.33
CA MET A 220 -38.08 19.57 21.20
C MET A 220 -39.44 20.27 20.98
N LEU A 221 -40.03 20.16 19.79
CA LEU A 221 -41.42 20.59 19.54
C LEU A 221 -42.46 19.58 20.06
N GLY A 222 -42.16 18.28 19.95
CA GLY A 222 -43.05 17.19 20.38
C GLY A 222 -43.01 16.86 21.87
N THR A 223 -42.06 17.42 22.62
CA THR A 223 -42.00 17.35 24.09
C THR A 223 -42.20 18.74 24.67
N HIS A 224 -42.85 18.86 25.83
CA HIS A 224 -43.06 20.14 26.50
C HIS A 224 -41.77 20.73 27.14
N ILE A 225 -40.59 20.35 26.64
CA ILE A 225 -39.29 20.83 27.13
C ILE A 225 -38.94 22.11 26.39
N THR A 226 -39.32 23.25 26.98
CA THR A 226 -39.00 24.57 26.44
C THR A 226 -37.51 24.87 26.59
N LEU A 227 -36.75 24.78 25.49
CA LEU A 227 -35.40 25.35 25.44
C LEU A 227 -35.47 26.88 25.55
N SER A 228 -34.48 27.46 26.23
CA SER A 228 -34.27 28.89 26.20
C SER A 228 -33.72 29.33 24.83
N LEU A 229 -34.07 30.56 24.43
CA LEU A 229 -33.58 31.18 23.20
C LEU A 229 -32.03 31.13 23.03
N PRO A 230 -31.20 31.43 24.05
CA PRO A 230 -29.74 31.31 23.90
C PRO A 230 -29.27 29.87 23.68
N THR A 231 -29.96 28.85 24.21
CA THR A 231 -29.63 27.45 23.91
C THR A 231 -29.91 27.10 22.45
N LEU A 232 -31.04 27.59 21.89
CA LEU A 232 -31.35 27.42 20.47
C LEU A 232 -30.31 28.12 19.56
N ILE A 233 -29.90 29.34 19.92
CA ILE A 233 -28.83 30.08 19.22
C ILE A 233 -27.50 29.33 19.28
N ALA A 234 -27.13 28.80 20.46
CA ALA A 234 -25.90 28.04 20.64
C ALA A 234 -25.90 26.74 19.81
N ILE A 235 -27.02 26.02 19.77
CA ILE A 235 -27.18 24.82 18.93
C ILE A 235 -27.07 25.16 17.45
N ALA A 236 -27.75 26.22 16.99
CA ALA A 236 -27.68 26.68 15.60
C ALA A 236 -26.27 27.13 15.18
N ALA A 237 -25.56 27.85 16.07
CA ALA A 237 -24.19 28.29 15.83
C ALA A 237 -23.19 27.13 15.82
N ALA A 238 -23.31 26.18 16.76
CA ALA A 238 -22.49 24.97 16.78
C ALA A 238 -22.71 24.11 15.53
N TYR A 239 -23.97 23.96 15.11
CA TYR A 239 -24.34 23.27 13.88
C TYR A 239 -23.74 23.96 12.64
N ALA A 240 -23.85 25.29 12.53
CA ALA A 240 -23.29 26.08 11.44
C ALA A 240 -21.75 26.15 11.42
N ALA A 241 -21.08 25.71 12.50
CA ALA A 241 -19.62 25.59 12.57
C ALA A 241 -19.09 24.17 12.28
N ILE A 242 -20.00 23.18 12.14
CA ILE A 242 -19.67 21.78 11.83
C ILE A 242 -19.91 21.46 10.33
N VAL A 243 -20.79 22.22 9.67
CA VAL A 243 -21.08 22.16 8.22
C VAL A 243 -20.10 23.03 7.44
#